data_AF-A0A2U8I4U4-F1
#
_entry.id   AF-A0A2U8I4U4-F1
#
_cell.length_a   1.000
_cell.length_b   1.000
_cell.length_c   1.000
_cell.angle_alpha   90.00
_cell.angle_beta   90.00
_cell.angle_gamma   90.00
#
_symmetry.space_group_name_H-M   'P 1'
#
loop_
_entity.id
_entity.type
_entity.pdbx_description
1 polymer ?
#
loop_
_entity_poly.entity_id
_entity_poly.type
_entity_poly.pdbx_seq_one_letter_code
_entity_poly.pdbx_strand_id
1 'polypeptide(L)' 'MIGTRATPQFNIRMPKEFMEAIKNIAAKHGRSMNSEITQILKDHISKNSKTPVATTAEVFNPSETA' A
#
# COMPACT_ATOMS: atom_id res chain seq x y z
N MET A 1 -9.44 -17.54 10.17
CA MET A 1 -8.99 -16.13 10.14
C MET A 1 -7.73 -16.06 9.28
N ILE A 2 -7.87 -15.71 8.00
CA ILE A 2 -6.73 -15.58 7.07
C ILE A 2 -6.00 -14.27 7.37
N GLY A 3 -4.74 -14.42 7.78
CA GLY A 3 -3.98 -13.41 8.50
C GLY A 3 -3.49 -12.27 7.61
N THR A 4 -3.66 -11.05 8.12
CA THR A 4 -3.09 -9.76 7.68
C THR A 4 -1.55 -9.73 7.59
N ARG A 5 -0.87 -10.89 7.69
CA ARG A 5 0.58 -11.05 7.82
C ARG A 5 1.33 -11.26 6.49
N ALA A 6 0.63 -11.39 5.37
CA ALA A 6 1.22 -11.75 4.08
C ALA A 6 1.43 -10.58 3.10
N THR A 7 1.14 -9.33 3.51
CA THR A 7 1.35 -8.18 2.61
C THR A 7 2.82 -7.75 2.60
N PRO A 8 3.43 -7.51 1.43
CA PRO A 8 4.81 -7.05 1.35
C PRO A 8 4.95 -5.68 2.04
N GLN A 9 5.92 -5.55 2.94
CA GLN A 9 6.19 -4.30 3.63
C GLN A 9 7.04 -3.39 2.74
N PHE A 10 6.57 -2.17 2.52
CA PHE A 10 7.31 -1.16 1.80
C PHE A 10 7.85 -0.11 2.78
N ASN A 11 9.17 -0.01 2.87
CA ASN A 11 9.84 0.95 3.75
C ASN A 11 10.44 2.09 2.90
N ILE A 12 9.95 3.31 3.08
CA ILE A 12 10.46 4.49 2.36
C ILE A 12 11.22 5.38 3.35
N ARG A 13 12.36 5.92 2.92
CA ARG A 13 13.03 7.02 3.63
C ARG A 13 12.51 8.33 3.06
N MET A 14 11.87 9.13 3.90
CA MET A 14 11.32 10.43 3.51
C MET A 14 11.86 11.53 4.43
N PRO A 15 12.05 12.77 3.94
CA PRO A 15 12.39 13.90 4.79
C PRO A 15 11.27 14.18 5.80
N LYS A 16 11.63 14.76 6.96
CA LYS A 16 10.71 14.98 8.09
C LYS A 16 9.49 15.80 7.69
N GLU A 17 9.69 16.84 6.88
CA GLU A 17 8.63 17.73 6.40
C GLU A 17 7.54 16.97 5.64
N PHE A 18 7.93 15.99 4.82
CA PHE A 18 6.99 15.12 4.10
C PHE A 18 6.21 14.21 5.05
N MET A 19 6.89 13.61 6.01
CA MET A 19 6.24 12.76 7.00
C MET A 19 5.17 13.53 7.80
N GLU A 20 5.48 14.75 8.23
CA GLU A 20 4.55 15.61 8.97
C GLU A 20 3.36 16.04 8.10
N ALA A 21 3.61 16.41 6.84
CA ALA A 21 2.55 16.73 5.89
C ALA A 21 1.56 15.56 5.70
N ILE A 22 2.07 14.35 5.46
CA ILE A 22 1.23 13.15 5.29
C ILE A 22 0.48 12.84 6.60
N LYS A 23 1.12 12.96 7.76
CA LYS A 23 0.48 12.75 9.06
C LYS A 23 -0.69 13.73 9.28
N ASN A 24 -0.52 14.99 8.92
CA ASN A 24 -1.58 16.00 9.01
C ASN A 24 -2.75 15.70 8.06
N ILE A 25 -2.47 15.26 6.83
CA ILE A 25 -3.51 14.87 5.87
C ILE A 25 -4.27 13.64 6.38
N ALA A 26 -3.56 12.61 6.84
CA ALA A 26 -4.16 11.40 7.40
C ALA A 26 -5.05 11.71 8.61
N ALA A 27 -4.60 12.60 9.50
CA ALA A 27 -5.39 13.07 10.65
C ALA A 27 -6.67 13.81 10.21
N LYS A 28 -6.58 14.69 9.21
CA LYS A 28 -7.75 15.39 8.65
C LYS A 28 -8.77 14.42 8.02
N HIS A 29 -8.31 13.35 7.40
CA HIS A 29 -9.16 12.33 6.79
C HIS A 29 -9.61 11.23 7.76
N GLY A 30 -9.18 11.27 9.03
CA GLY A 30 -9.50 10.25 10.02
C GLY A 30 -8.92 8.86 9.71
N ARG A 31 -7.81 8.81 8.96
CA ARG A 31 -7.16 7.57 8.51
C ARG A 31 -5.78 7.39 9.13
N SER A 32 -5.31 6.14 9.14
CA SER A 32 -3.89 5.89 9.41
C SER A 32 -3.04 6.40 8.26
N MET A 33 -1.81 6.80 8.57
CA MET A 33 -0.85 7.27 7.57
C MET A 33 -0.65 6.25 6.44
N ASN A 34 -0.63 4.95 6.76
CA ASN A 34 -0.49 3.88 5.78
C ASN A 34 -1.69 3.80 4.81
N SER A 35 -2.91 3.92 5.33
CA SER A 35 -4.13 3.91 4.51
C SER A 35 -4.17 5.11 3.57
N GLU A 36 -3.79 6.28 4.07
CA GLU A 36 -3.74 7.50 3.28
C GLU A 36 -2.71 7.41 2.14
N ILE A 37 -1.49 6.96 2.44
CA ILE A 37 -0.44 6.74 1.43
C ILE A 37 -0.93 5.74 0.36
N THR A 38 -1.51 4.62 0.79
CA THR A 38 -2.00 3.59 -0.14
C THR A 38 -3.10 4.13 -1.05
N GLN A 39 -3.99 4.97 -0.52
CA GLN A 39 -5.07 5.56 -1.30
C GLN A 39 -4.58 6.61 -2.29
N ILE A 40 -3.65 7.48 -1.89
CA ILE A 40 -3.02 8.45 -2.79
C ILE A 40 -2.30 7.72 -3.92
N LEU A 41 -1.55 6.66 -3.62
CA LEU A 41 -0.87 5.84 -4.63
C LEU A 41 -1.87 5.17 -5.56
N LYS A 42 -2.96 4.60 -5.02
CA LYS A 42 -4.01 3.96 -5.83
C LYS A 42 -4.69 4.96 -6.76
N ASP A 43 -5.01 6.15 -6.28
CA ASP A 43 -5.63 7.23 -7.05
C ASP A 43 -4.67 7.76 -8.13
N HIS A 44 -3.40 7.97 -7.78
CA HIS A 44 -2.38 8.41 -8.72
C HIS A 44 -2.12 7.36 -9.81
N ILE A 45 -2.01 6.08 -9.44
CA ILE A 45 -1.91 4.99 -10.42
C ILE A 45 -3.15 4.98 -11.29
N SER A 46 -4.37 4.97 -10.74
CA SER A 46 -5.61 4.95 -11.53
C SER A 46 -5.72 6.13 -12.52
N LYS A 47 -5.25 7.31 -12.12
CA LYS A 47 -5.23 8.51 -12.96
C LYS A 47 -4.18 8.46 -14.07
N ASN A 48 -3.01 7.89 -13.78
CA ASN A 48 -1.87 7.84 -14.71
C ASN A 48 -1.81 6.55 -15.53
N SER A 49 -2.53 5.51 -15.09
CA SER A 49 -2.58 4.20 -15.73
C SER A 49 -3.78 4.16 -16.67
N LYS A 50 -3.49 4.24 -17.98
CA LYS A 50 -4.35 3.67 -19.01
C LYS A 50 -4.21 2.13 -19.09
N THR A 51 -3.76 1.49 -18.01
CA THR A 51 -3.48 0.05 -17.94
C THR A 51 -3.95 -0.48 -16.58
N PRO A 52 -4.87 -1.47 -16.52
CA PRO A 52 -5.38 -1.96 -15.25
C PRO A 52 -4.25 -2.68 -14.51
N VAL A 53 -4.03 -2.31 -13.25
CA VAL A 53 -3.22 -3.12 -12.35
C VAL A 53 -3.95 -4.44 -12.18
N ALA A 54 -3.46 -5.48 -12.84
CA ALA A 54 -3.92 -6.84 -12.65
C ALA A 54 -3.75 -7.17 -11.16
N THR A 55 -4.89 -7.37 -10.50
CA THR A 55 -5.00 -8.17 -9.29
C THR A 55 -4.48 -9.56 -9.65
N THR A 56 -3.19 -9.80 -9.46
CA THR A 56 -2.66 -11.14 -9.49
C THR A 56 -2.19 -11.49 -8.09
N ALA A 57 -3.16 -11.93 -7.28
CA ALA A 57 -2.89 -12.84 -6.20
C ALA A 57 -2.49 -14.18 -6.85
N GLU A 58 -1.23 -14.34 -7.24
CA GLU A 58 -0.73 -15.67 -7.60
C GLU A 58 -0.60 -16.50 -6.32
N VAL A 59 -1.41 -17.54 -6.31
CA VAL A 59 -1.40 -18.67 -5.39
C VAL A 59 -0.03 -19.34 -5.49
N PHE A 60 0.90 -18.97 -4.61
CA PHE A 60 2.11 -19.75 -4.38
C PHE A 60 1.75 -20.93 -3.48
N ASN A 61 1.66 -22.13 -4.06
CA ASN A 61 1.48 -23.41 -3.37
C ASN A 61 2.86 -24.02 -3.07
N PRO A 62 3.35 -24.04 -1.81
CA PRO A 62 4.51 -24.84 -1.46
C PRO A 62 4.03 -26.21 -0.99
N SER A 63 3.66 -27.07 -1.92
CA SER A 63 3.45 -28.49 -1.67
C SER A 63 4.30 -29.30 -2.64
N GLU A 64 5.62 -29.13 -2.56
CA GLU A 64 6.61 -30.06 -3.11
C GLU A 64 7.99 -29.76 -2.52
N THR A 65 8.34 -30.42 -1.41
CA THR A 65 9.67 -31.00 -1.25
C THR A 65 9.58 -32.17 -0.26
N ALA A 66 10.03 -33.32 -0.77
CA ALA A 66 10.02 -34.64 -0.16
C ALA A 66 10.92 -34.74 1.09
#